data_AF-A0AAD4D9J4-F1
#
_entry.id   AF-A0AAD4D9J4-F1
#
_cell.length_a   1.000
_cell.length_b   1.000
_cell.length_c   1.000
_cell.angle_alpha   90.00
_cell.angle_beta   90.00
_cell.angle_gamma   90.00
#
_symmetry.space_group_name_H-M   'P 1'
#
loop_
_entity.id
_entity.type
_entity.pdbx_description
1 polymer ?
#
loop_
_entity_poly.entity_id
_entity_poly.type
_entity_poly.pdbx_seq_one_letter_code
_entity_poly.pdbx_strand_id
1 'polypeptide(L)'
;MNVKHYPVREPNESQGEDSEEFVTLARRQEPLSNLEELKVHGVCDWLTTINIRSMFAHCPNIKKLEVSGITGQGDIDAVGPFIGKVCPKIEWLKYDNPVLWRHDPLPLKLMESLPAQQVNMFIYSGIITTADSLGVRAAIQHHSTTLRHIRIDSSTSSQKMSASVIFKECCNLEELSISIYSTTGHYITLEDALESPWTCAKLRRLELGISGCEVPIEPEVLPYYSRPIPITISDAETSHFAQLEQLYKQIGALTSLQHLNLRMVSFNEHGQAFVGQSDEHQSFPGWLRLQDSLTGRPGYLQLLSGLKQLEYLEGSVRMDSVENKELEGWREAKWMEENWPSLRRAQFFARKTDVSTPFLWLLYKREILDKTDFRLWDLYAC
;
A
#
# COMPACT_ATOMS: atom_id res chain seq x y z
N MET A 1 -1.06 -33.40 26.40
CA MET A 1 -2.05 -32.37 26.00
C MET A 1 -3.02 -32.18 27.15
N ASN A 2 -2.85 -31.10 27.93
CA ASN A 2 -3.75 -30.76 29.04
C ASN A 2 -4.79 -29.77 28.52
N VAL A 3 -6.02 -30.23 28.36
CA VAL A 3 -7.18 -29.38 28.06
C VAL A 3 -7.59 -28.70 29.37
N LYS A 4 -7.32 -27.40 29.49
CA LYS A 4 -7.86 -26.59 30.59
C LYS A 4 -9.36 -26.36 30.32
N HIS A 5 -10.21 -27.08 31.04
CA HIS A 5 -11.63 -26.74 31.15
C HIS A 5 -11.77 -25.43 31.93
N TYR A 6 -12.25 -24.38 31.26
CA TYR A 6 -12.71 -23.18 31.93
C TYR A 6 -14.09 -23.47 32.57
N PRO A 7 -14.32 -23.07 33.82
CA PRO A 7 -15.62 -23.24 34.45
C PRO A 7 -16.66 -22.40 33.73
N VAL A 8 -17.76 -23.04 33.34
CA VAL A 8 -18.98 -22.38 32.84
C VAL A 8 -19.54 -21.55 34.00
N ARG A 9 -19.58 -20.23 33.80
CA ARG A 9 -20.13 -19.28 34.77
C ARG A 9 -21.65 -19.35 34.68
N GLU A 10 -22.31 -19.81 35.73
CA GLU A 10 -23.77 -19.84 35.81
C GLU A 10 -24.35 -18.43 35.68
N PRO A 11 -25.46 -18.25 34.93
CA PRO A 11 -26.12 -16.96 34.80
C PRO A 11 -26.79 -16.59 36.13
N ASN A 12 -26.32 -15.52 36.76
CA ASN A 12 -26.97 -14.94 37.93
C ASN A 12 -28.31 -14.30 37.50
N GLU A 13 -29.41 -15.00 37.78
CA GLU A 13 -30.77 -14.49 37.72
C GLU A 13 -30.99 -13.49 38.86
N SER A 14 -30.86 -12.19 38.58
CA SER A 14 -31.60 -11.07 39.23
C SER A 14 -30.90 -9.74 38.93
N GLN A 15 -31.23 -9.13 37.80
CA GLN A 15 -31.05 -7.70 37.61
C GLN A 15 -32.41 -7.09 37.30
N GLY A 16 -32.80 -6.12 38.13
CA GLY A 16 -34.06 -5.42 38.03
C GLY A 16 -34.19 -4.68 36.69
N GLU A 17 -35.42 -4.67 36.18
CA GLU A 17 -35.85 -3.94 34.99
C GLU A 17 -35.82 -2.42 35.27
N ASP A 18 -34.63 -1.82 35.32
CA ASP A 18 -34.48 -0.37 35.18
C ASP A 18 -34.74 -0.01 33.71
N SER A 19 -36.03 0.12 33.37
CA SER A 19 -36.48 0.70 32.11
C SER A 19 -36.06 2.17 32.07
N GLU A 20 -34.82 2.43 31.63
CA GLU A 20 -34.37 3.78 31.31
C GLU A 20 -35.31 4.37 30.25
N GLU A 21 -36.16 5.28 30.68
CA GLU A 21 -37.09 6.02 29.84
C GLU A 21 -36.26 6.90 28.87
N PHE A 22 -35.96 6.38 27.69
CA PHE A 22 -35.22 7.11 26.65
C PHE A 22 -35.99 8.37 26.25
N VAL A 23 -35.61 9.51 26.82
CA VAL A 23 -36.13 10.83 26.45
C VAL A 23 -35.92 11.02 24.95
N THR A 24 -37.01 11.12 24.20
CA THR A 24 -36.96 11.35 22.75
C THR A 24 -36.46 12.78 22.50
N LEU A 25 -35.16 12.93 22.23
CA LEU A 25 -34.59 14.23 21.91
C LEU A 25 -35.24 14.80 20.64
N ALA A 26 -35.63 16.08 20.68
CA ALA A 26 -36.26 16.77 19.56
C ALA A 26 -35.34 16.73 18.33
N ARG A 27 -35.86 16.21 17.21
CA ARG A 27 -35.12 16.17 15.93
C ARG A 27 -35.00 17.56 15.35
N ARG A 28 -33.78 17.96 15.03
CA ARG A 28 -33.48 19.19 14.29
C ARG A 28 -34.22 19.18 12.95
N GLN A 29 -34.83 20.30 12.57
CA GLN A 29 -35.54 20.45 11.29
C GLN A 29 -34.69 21.13 10.22
N GLU A 30 -33.80 22.05 10.61
CA GLU A 30 -33.01 22.84 9.67
C GLU A 30 -31.74 22.12 9.20
N PRO A 31 -31.32 22.28 7.93
CA PRO A 31 -30.05 21.76 7.45
C PRO A 31 -28.86 22.48 8.11
N LEU A 32 -27.76 21.75 8.28
CA LEU A 32 -26.43 22.21 8.63
C LEU A 32 -25.71 22.73 7.37
N SER A 33 -26.23 23.81 6.78
CA SER A 33 -25.74 24.34 5.51
C SER A 33 -24.26 24.79 5.53
N ASN A 34 -23.70 25.07 6.69
CA ASN A 34 -22.31 25.52 6.83
C ASN A 34 -21.35 24.38 7.22
N LEU A 35 -21.85 23.15 7.38
CA LEU A 35 -21.01 22.00 7.73
C LEU A 35 -20.28 21.49 6.48
N GLU A 36 -18.97 21.75 6.41
CA GLU A 36 -18.12 21.29 5.32
C GLU A 36 -17.34 20.00 5.64
N GLU A 37 -17.21 19.66 6.92
CA GLU A 37 -16.48 18.47 7.38
C GLU A 37 -17.35 17.68 8.35
N LEU A 38 -17.51 16.38 8.09
CA LEU A 38 -18.23 15.47 8.96
C LEU A 38 -17.36 14.26 9.27
N LYS A 39 -17.24 13.95 10.56
CA LYS A 39 -16.57 12.76 11.06
C LYS A 39 -17.56 11.90 11.85
N VAL A 40 -17.69 10.65 11.45
CA VAL A 40 -18.60 9.67 12.07
C VAL A 40 -17.76 8.50 12.53
N HIS A 41 -17.63 8.31 13.84
CA HIS A 41 -16.81 7.23 14.42
C HIS A 41 -17.61 6.44 15.45
N GLY A 42 -17.30 5.14 15.57
CA GLY A 42 -17.78 4.31 16.67
C GLY A 42 -19.28 4.04 16.65
N VAL A 43 -19.91 4.14 15.48
CA VAL A 43 -21.36 3.93 15.34
C VAL A 43 -21.65 2.53 14.78
N CYS A 44 -21.06 1.53 15.42
CA CYS A 44 -21.31 0.13 15.11
C CYS A 44 -22.70 -0.28 15.61
N ASP A 45 -23.40 -1.13 14.85
CA ASP A 45 -24.61 -1.87 15.23
C ASP A 45 -25.90 -1.06 15.55
N TRP A 46 -25.85 0.26 15.75
CA TRP A 46 -27.02 1.06 16.16
C TRP A 46 -27.63 1.92 15.05
N LEU A 47 -26.92 2.09 13.93
CA LEU A 47 -27.41 2.89 12.81
C LEU A 47 -28.21 2.03 11.82
N THR A 48 -29.53 2.21 11.84
CA THR A 48 -30.38 1.80 10.73
C THR A 48 -30.09 2.66 9.50
N THR A 49 -30.38 2.15 8.29
CA THR A 49 -30.36 2.93 7.04
C THR A 49 -31.16 4.25 7.17
N ILE A 50 -32.24 4.25 7.95
CA ILE A 50 -33.06 5.44 8.20
C ILE A 50 -32.27 6.51 8.97
N ASN A 51 -31.53 6.11 10.01
CA ASN A 51 -30.75 7.04 10.81
C ASN A 51 -29.61 7.67 9.98
N ILE A 52 -28.92 6.87 9.17
CA ILE A 52 -27.87 7.35 8.25
C ILE A 52 -28.45 8.36 7.26
N ARG A 53 -29.56 8.01 6.60
CA ARG A 53 -30.23 8.90 5.64
C ARG A 53 -30.67 10.20 6.30
N SER A 54 -31.26 10.13 7.48
CA SER A 54 -31.68 11.30 8.23
C SER A 54 -30.50 12.21 8.54
N MET A 55 -29.38 11.66 9.00
CA MET A 55 -28.17 12.45 9.30
C MET A 55 -27.64 13.17 8.06
N PHE A 56 -27.42 12.46 6.95
CA PHE A 56 -26.85 13.06 5.73
C PHE A 56 -27.81 14.03 5.02
N ALA A 57 -29.13 13.85 5.16
CA ALA A 57 -30.11 14.80 4.62
C ALA A 57 -29.95 16.22 5.21
N HIS A 58 -29.43 16.34 6.43
CA HIS A 58 -29.16 17.63 7.05
C HIS A 58 -27.81 18.23 6.68
N CYS A 59 -26.92 17.53 5.97
CA CYS A 59 -25.54 17.98 5.76
C CYS A 59 -25.16 18.13 4.27
N PRO A 60 -25.87 18.96 3.48
CA PRO A 60 -25.73 18.95 2.01
C PRO A 60 -24.41 19.52 1.47
N ASN A 61 -23.63 20.23 2.30
CA ASN A 61 -22.42 20.95 1.89
C ASN A 61 -21.11 20.30 2.37
N ILE A 62 -21.15 19.04 2.78
CA ILE A 62 -19.94 18.30 3.17
C ILE A 62 -18.98 18.21 1.97
N LYS A 63 -17.73 18.58 2.22
CA LYS A 63 -16.57 18.41 1.33
C LYS A 63 -15.64 17.30 1.81
N LYS A 64 -15.53 17.14 3.13
CA LYS A 64 -14.68 16.12 3.77
C LYS A 64 -15.52 15.18 4.61
N LEU A 65 -15.50 13.90 4.24
CA LEU A 65 -16.23 12.86 4.94
C LEU A 65 -15.26 11.83 5.50
N GLU A 66 -15.23 11.71 6.83
CA GLU A 66 -14.54 10.64 7.55
C GLU A 66 -15.58 9.72 8.20
N VAL A 67 -15.55 8.45 7.85
CA VAL A 67 -16.50 7.46 8.37
C VAL A 67 -15.73 6.26 8.88
N SER A 68 -16.01 5.86 10.13
CA SER A 68 -15.50 4.63 10.73
C SER A 68 -16.63 3.81 11.33
N GLY A 69 -16.72 2.54 10.92
CA GLY A 69 -17.61 1.58 11.57
C GLY A 69 -19.10 1.72 11.25
N ILE A 70 -19.48 2.07 10.01
CA ILE A 70 -20.88 1.89 9.58
C ILE A 70 -21.11 0.41 9.25
N THR A 71 -21.08 -0.43 10.28
CA THR A 71 -21.31 -1.87 10.15
C THR A 71 -22.74 -2.15 10.59
N GLY A 72 -23.65 -2.29 9.62
CA GLY A 72 -25.04 -2.65 9.87
C GLY A 72 -25.57 -3.58 8.79
N GLN A 73 -26.65 -4.30 9.07
CA GLN A 73 -27.43 -5.06 8.06
C GLN A 73 -28.22 -4.15 7.10
N GLY A 74 -27.87 -2.87 7.03
CA GLY A 74 -28.54 -1.89 6.20
C GLY A 74 -28.32 -2.15 4.71
N ASP A 75 -29.24 -1.66 3.90
CA ASP A 75 -29.15 -1.65 2.44
C ASP A 75 -28.02 -0.69 1.99
N ILE A 76 -26.77 -1.17 2.02
CA ILE A 76 -25.57 -0.41 1.64
C ILE A 76 -25.69 0.09 0.19
N ASP A 77 -26.28 -0.73 -0.68
CA ASP A 77 -26.53 -0.39 -2.10
C ASP A 77 -27.42 0.85 -2.24
N ALA A 78 -28.30 1.12 -1.28
CA ALA A 78 -29.14 2.31 -1.28
C ALA A 78 -28.64 3.45 -0.36
N VAL A 79 -27.57 3.25 0.43
CA VAL A 79 -26.96 4.28 1.27
C VAL A 79 -25.95 5.10 0.47
N GLY A 80 -25.03 4.46 -0.25
CA GLY A 80 -24.01 5.16 -1.05
C GLY A 80 -24.61 6.16 -2.04
N PRO A 81 -25.56 5.74 -2.91
CA PRO A 81 -26.27 6.63 -3.84
C PRO A 81 -27.06 7.74 -3.16
N PHE A 82 -27.65 7.47 -2.00
CA PHE A 82 -28.36 8.50 -1.24
C PHE A 82 -27.39 9.58 -0.79
N ILE A 83 -26.27 9.21 -0.14
CA ILE A 83 -25.26 10.15 0.34
C ILE A 83 -24.68 10.94 -0.83
N GLY A 84 -24.30 10.29 -1.93
CA GLY A 84 -23.76 10.96 -3.12
C GLY A 84 -24.73 12.00 -3.70
N LYS A 85 -26.04 11.72 -3.66
CA LYS A 85 -27.09 12.66 -4.09
C LYS A 85 -27.28 13.85 -3.13
N VAL A 86 -27.31 13.62 -1.83
CA VAL A 86 -27.58 14.69 -0.84
C VAL A 86 -26.35 15.51 -0.47
N CYS A 87 -25.16 14.92 -0.55
CA CYS A 87 -23.87 15.54 -0.26
C CYS A 87 -22.96 15.56 -1.51
N PRO A 88 -23.37 16.23 -2.60
CA PRO A 88 -22.68 16.13 -3.88
C PRO A 88 -21.33 16.86 -3.91
N LYS A 89 -20.89 17.50 -2.82
CA LYS A 89 -19.66 18.31 -2.75
C LYS A 89 -18.46 17.57 -2.14
N ILE A 90 -18.62 16.29 -1.81
CA ILE A 90 -17.55 15.49 -1.20
C ILE A 90 -16.37 15.37 -2.19
N GLU A 91 -15.22 15.89 -1.80
CA GLU A 91 -13.97 15.83 -2.55
C GLU A 91 -12.89 15.00 -1.83
N TRP A 92 -13.07 14.80 -0.52
CA TRP A 92 -12.18 14.06 0.36
C TRP A 92 -12.98 12.99 1.10
N LEU A 93 -12.59 11.73 0.93
CA LEU A 93 -13.27 10.59 1.54
C LEU A 93 -12.25 9.73 2.28
N LYS A 94 -12.48 9.55 3.58
CA LYS A 94 -11.79 8.57 4.41
C LYS A 94 -12.80 7.58 4.98
N TYR A 95 -12.54 6.30 4.76
CA TYR A 95 -13.35 5.21 5.27
C TYR A 95 -12.48 4.25 6.06
N ASP A 96 -12.93 3.89 7.26
CA ASP A 96 -12.26 2.96 8.14
C ASP A 96 -13.24 1.87 8.61
N ASN A 97 -12.91 0.62 8.33
CA ASN A 97 -13.71 -0.52 8.71
C ASN A 97 -13.04 -1.24 9.89
N PRO A 98 -13.50 -0.98 11.13
CA PRO A 98 -12.93 -1.63 12.32
C PRO A 98 -13.26 -3.13 12.37
N VAL A 99 -14.27 -3.59 11.63
CA VAL A 99 -14.63 -5.02 11.56
C VAL A 99 -13.80 -5.66 10.47
N LEU A 100 -12.60 -6.06 10.88
CA LEU A 100 -11.53 -6.52 10.00
C LEU A 100 -11.84 -7.80 9.20
N TRP A 101 -13.02 -8.39 9.32
CA TRP A 101 -13.43 -9.63 8.64
C TRP A 101 -14.57 -9.41 7.64
N ARG A 102 -15.16 -8.21 7.63
CA ARG A 102 -16.34 -7.91 6.82
C ARG A 102 -15.96 -6.97 5.70
N HIS A 103 -16.29 -7.36 4.48
CA HIS A 103 -16.23 -6.47 3.34
C HIS A 103 -17.30 -5.37 3.46
N ASP A 104 -16.95 -4.15 3.08
CA ASP A 104 -17.88 -3.02 3.03
C ASP A 104 -17.73 -2.22 1.72
N PRO A 105 -18.68 -2.35 0.78
CA PRO A 105 -18.62 -1.65 -0.50
C PRO A 105 -19.05 -0.18 -0.41
N LEU A 106 -19.53 0.29 0.74
CA LEU A 106 -20.08 1.63 0.91
C LEU A 106 -19.18 2.76 0.36
N PRO A 107 -17.87 2.84 0.68
CA PRO A 107 -17.03 3.92 0.16
C PRO A 107 -16.92 3.91 -1.38
N LEU A 108 -16.89 2.72 -2.00
CA LEU A 108 -16.81 2.59 -3.45
C LEU A 108 -18.14 3.00 -4.10
N LYS A 109 -19.27 2.55 -3.54
CA LYS A 109 -20.61 2.95 -3.99
C LYS A 109 -20.86 4.45 -3.83
N LEU A 110 -20.31 5.04 -2.77
CA LEU A 110 -20.35 6.48 -2.58
C LEU A 110 -19.55 7.20 -3.67
N MET A 111 -18.31 6.80 -3.94
CA MET A 111 -17.50 7.37 -5.02
C MET A 111 -18.22 7.28 -6.38
N GLU A 112 -18.75 6.10 -6.74
CA GLU A 112 -19.54 5.91 -7.98
C GLU A 112 -20.75 6.87 -8.07
N SER A 113 -21.30 7.29 -6.93
CA SER A 113 -22.51 8.12 -6.85
C SER A 113 -22.24 9.62 -6.77
N LEU A 114 -21.00 10.03 -6.50
CA LEU A 114 -20.60 11.44 -6.47
C LEU A 114 -20.48 11.99 -7.90
N PRO A 115 -20.51 13.32 -8.09
CA PRO A 115 -20.20 13.91 -9.40
C PRO A 115 -18.85 13.44 -9.91
N ALA A 116 -18.79 13.06 -11.20
CA ALA A 116 -17.56 12.60 -11.84
C ALA A 116 -16.44 13.63 -11.67
N GLN A 117 -15.19 13.14 -11.54
CA GLN A 117 -14.01 14.01 -11.51
C GLN A 117 -14.10 15.09 -10.42
N GLN A 118 -14.42 14.68 -9.20
CA GLN A 118 -14.51 15.55 -8.03
C GLN A 118 -13.64 15.07 -6.87
N VAL A 119 -13.65 13.77 -6.58
CA VAL A 119 -12.85 13.21 -5.48
C VAL A 119 -11.37 13.35 -5.80
N ASN A 120 -10.64 13.97 -4.88
CA ASN A 120 -9.20 14.22 -4.99
C ASN A 120 -8.37 13.43 -3.96
N MET A 121 -8.99 12.97 -2.88
CA MET A 121 -8.35 12.12 -1.88
C MET A 121 -9.29 10.99 -1.47
N PHE A 122 -8.78 9.77 -1.56
CA PHE A 122 -9.46 8.56 -1.14
C PHE A 122 -8.56 7.77 -0.19
N ILE A 123 -9.03 7.59 1.05
CA ILE A 123 -8.37 6.78 2.07
C ILE A 123 -9.33 5.67 2.47
N TYR A 124 -8.92 4.43 2.32
CA TYR A 124 -9.67 3.25 2.71
C TYR A 124 -8.83 2.40 3.65
N SER A 125 -9.40 2.04 4.79
CA SER A 125 -8.83 1.07 5.73
C SER A 125 -9.84 -0.05 5.91
N GLY A 126 -9.54 -1.25 5.39
CA GLY A 126 -10.47 -2.38 5.43
C GLY A 126 -10.08 -3.51 4.48
N ILE A 127 -10.99 -4.46 4.27
CA ILE A 127 -10.81 -5.55 3.30
C ILE A 127 -11.39 -5.11 1.94
N ILE A 128 -10.60 -5.18 0.87
CA ILE A 128 -11.09 -5.13 -0.51
C ILE A 128 -11.01 -6.54 -1.10
N THR A 129 -12.14 -7.19 -1.35
CA THR A 129 -12.14 -8.53 -1.94
C THR A 129 -11.96 -8.47 -3.45
N THR A 130 -11.58 -9.61 -4.06
CA THR A 130 -11.46 -9.70 -5.53
C THR A 130 -12.78 -9.45 -6.26
N ALA A 131 -13.93 -9.74 -5.63
CA ALA A 131 -15.25 -9.41 -6.15
C ALA A 131 -15.45 -7.90 -6.33
N ASP A 132 -14.74 -7.09 -5.53
CA ASP A 132 -14.83 -5.63 -5.53
C ASP A 132 -13.91 -4.99 -6.56
N SER A 133 -13.07 -5.77 -7.26
CA SER A 133 -12.19 -5.25 -8.30
C SER A 133 -12.94 -4.46 -9.37
N LEU A 134 -14.19 -4.85 -9.68
CA LEU A 134 -15.06 -4.10 -10.58
C LEU A 134 -15.54 -2.77 -9.98
N GLY A 135 -15.90 -2.75 -8.70
CA GLY A 135 -16.35 -1.53 -8.00
C GLY A 135 -15.20 -0.55 -7.77
N VAL A 136 -14.03 -1.04 -7.35
CA VAL A 136 -12.80 -0.24 -7.24
C VAL A 136 -12.47 0.37 -8.60
N ARG A 137 -12.48 -0.43 -9.66
CA ARG A 137 -12.24 0.06 -11.01
C ARG A 137 -13.24 1.16 -11.37
N ALA A 138 -14.55 0.91 -11.27
CA ALA A 138 -15.57 1.90 -11.62
C ALA A 138 -15.40 3.21 -10.82
N ALA A 139 -15.23 3.12 -9.50
CA ALA A 139 -15.01 4.27 -8.62
C ALA A 139 -13.76 5.07 -8.98
N ILE A 140 -12.64 4.40 -9.25
CA ILE A 140 -11.38 5.06 -9.63
C ILE A 140 -11.49 5.70 -11.01
N GLN A 141 -12.04 4.99 -12.01
CA GLN A 141 -12.21 5.53 -13.37
C GLN A 141 -13.11 6.79 -13.36
N HIS A 142 -14.14 6.81 -12.52
CA HIS A 142 -15.06 7.94 -12.37
C HIS A 142 -14.40 9.23 -11.86
N HIS A 143 -13.26 9.12 -11.16
CA HIS A 143 -12.52 10.24 -10.58
C HIS A 143 -11.04 10.30 -11.02
N SER A 144 -10.67 9.57 -12.07
CA SER A 144 -9.28 9.36 -12.49
C SER A 144 -8.50 10.66 -12.74
N THR A 145 -9.15 11.69 -13.27
CA THR A 145 -8.48 12.98 -13.54
C THR A 145 -8.38 13.90 -12.32
N THR A 146 -9.12 13.66 -11.24
CA THR A 146 -9.05 14.48 -10.02
C THR A 146 -8.34 13.81 -8.85
N LEU A 147 -8.29 12.48 -8.82
CA LEU A 147 -7.59 11.75 -7.76
C LEU A 147 -6.11 12.15 -7.72
N ARG A 148 -5.69 12.63 -6.55
CA ARG A 148 -4.31 13.01 -6.23
C ARG A 148 -3.71 12.09 -5.18
N HIS A 149 -4.52 11.60 -4.24
CA HIS A 149 -4.05 10.76 -3.14
C HIS A 149 -4.96 9.54 -3.02
N ILE A 150 -4.36 8.36 -3.13
CA ILE A 150 -5.03 7.08 -2.91
C ILE A 150 -4.24 6.34 -1.84
N ARG A 151 -4.91 6.03 -0.73
CA ARG A 151 -4.36 5.20 0.33
C ARG A 151 -5.31 4.04 0.63
N ILE A 152 -4.80 2.84 0.57
CA ILE A 152 -5.54 1.60 0.80
C ILE A 152 -4.74 0.77 1.80
N ASP A 153 -5.26 0.70 3.02
CA ASP A 153 -4.70 -0.09 4.11
C ASP A 153 -5.59 -1.31 4.35
N SER A 154 -5.01 -2.50 4.49
CA SER A 154 -5.72 -3.71 4.89
C SER A 154 -5.17 -4.27 6.19
N SER A 155 -6.04 -4.94 6.94
CA SER A 155 -5.83 -5.23 8.36
C SER A 155 -5.70 -6.71 8.72
N THR A 156 -6.12 -7.67 7.88
CA THR A 156 -6.24 -9.08 8.33
C THR A 156 -5.74 -10.16 7.39
N SER A 157 -5.48 -9.87 6.12
CA SER A 157 -4.89 -10.85 5.22
C SER A 157 -4.20 -10.20 4.04
N SER A 158 -3.22 -10.90 3.46
CA SER A 158 -2.59 -10.50 2.20
C SER A 158 -3.56 -10.79 1.05
N GLN A 159 -4.03 -9.76 0.37
CA GLN A 159 -5.03 -9.87 -0.69
C GLN A 159 -4.53 -9.25 -1.99
N LYS A 160 -4.68 -10.01 -3.09
CA LYS A 160 -4.41 -9.50 -4.43
C LYS A 160 -5.41 -8.40 -4.78
N MET A 161 -4.89 -7.25 -5.20
CA MET A 161 -5.63 -6.13 -5.77
C MET A 161 -5.11 -5.89 -7.20
N SER A 162 -5.96 -5.33 -8.06
CA SER A 162 -5.49 -4.76 -9.33
C SER A 162 -5.34 -3.25 -9.17
N ALA A 163 -4.17 -2.73 -9.53
CA ALA A 163 -3.88 -1.30 -9.57
C ALA A 163 -3.62 -0.78 -10.99
N SER A 164 -3.74 -1.64 -12.02
CA SER A 164 -3.48 -1.24 -13.42
C SER A 164 -4.32 -0.04 -13.87
N VAL A 165 -5.59 0.02 -13.45
CA VAL A 165 -6.49 1.17 -13.70
C VAL A 165 -5.97 2.46 -13.04
N ILE A 166 -5.42 2.37 -11.83
CA ILE A 166 -4.84 3.53 -11.13
C ILE A 166 -3.65 4.07 -11.93
N PHE A 167 -2.70 3.20 -12.32
CA PHE A 167 -1.54 3.63 -13.08
C PHE A 167 -1.89 4.15 -14.48
N LYS A 168 -2.88 3.53 -15.13
CA LYS A 168 -3.28 3.87 -16.49
C LYS A 168 -4.09 5.17 -16.59
N GLU A 169 -4.94 5.45 -15.60
CA GLU A 169 -5.93 6.53 -15.74
C GLU A 169 -5.68 7.72 -14.80
N CYS A 170 -5.05 7.53 -13.64
CA CYS A 170 -4.87 8.59 -12.66
C CYS A 170 -3.66 9.51 -12.96
N CYS A 171 -3.76 10.30 -14.03
CA CYS A 171 -2.67 11.15 -14.52
C CYS A 171 -2.24 12.27 -13.55
N ASN A 172 -3.10 12.63 -12.60
CA ASN A 172 -2.84 13.65 -11.57
C ASN A 172 -2.45 13.08 -10.20
N LEU A 173 -2.22 11.76 -10.12
CA LEU A 173 -1.87 11.10 -8.86
C LEU A 173 -0.50 11.59 -8.34
N GLU A 174 -0.49 12.07 -7.10
CA GLU A 174 0.67 12.57 -6.37
C GLU A 174 1.11 11.56 -5.30
N GLU A 175 0.18 10.79 -4.73
CA GLU A 175 0.46 9.75 -3.74
C GLU A 175 -0.37 8.49 -4.00
N LEU A 176 0.33 7.35 -4.03
CA LEU A 176 -0.26 6.02 -4.01
C LEU A 176 0.37 5.22 -2.88
N SER A 177 -0.43 4.81 -1.90
CA SER A 177 -0.02 3.92 -0.83
C SER A 177 -0.99 2.75 -0.74
N ILE A 178 -0.51 1.57 -1.13
CA ILE A 178 -1.21 0.31 -0.95
C ILE A 178 -0.38 -0.46 0.07
N SER A 179 -0.76 -0.32 1.34
CA SER A 179 0.05 -0.81 2.45
C SER A 179 0.05 -2.32 2.49
N ILE A 180 1.26 -2.86 2.63
CA ILE A 180 1.49 -4.23 3.07
C ILE A 180 2.32 -4.20 4.35
N TYR A 181 1.74 -4.74 5.41
CA TYR A 181 2.35 -4.97 6.71
C TYR A 181 2.78 -6.44 6.81
N SER A 182 3.64 -6.75 7.78
CA SER A 182 4.36 -8.01 7.97
C SER A 182 3.61 -9.34 7.70
N THR A 183 2.28 -9.39 7.69
CA THR A 183 1.53 -10.59 7.23
C THR A 183 0.22 -10.24 6.52
N THR A 184 -0.11 -8.96 6.40
CA THR A 184 -1.44 -8.47 6.04
C THR A 184 -1.32 -7.29 5.10
N GLY A 185 -2.32 -7.09 4.24
CA GLY A 185 -2.34 -5.92 3.37
C GLY A 185 -2.74 -6.27 1.95
N HIS A 186 -2.54 -5.32 1.05
CA HIS A 186 -2.81 -5.50 -0.37
C HIS A 186 -1.53 -5.58 -1.16
N TYR A 187 -1.54 -6.39 -2.22
CA TYR A 187 -0.44 -6.48 -3.16
C TYR A 187 -0.97 -6.57 -4.60
N ILE A 188 -0.13 -6.21 -5.55
CA ILE A 188 -0.39 -6.37 -6.99
C ILE A 188 0.54 -7.44 -7.55
N THR A 189 0.22 -8.04 -8.69
CA THR A 189 1.16 -8.92 -9.39
C THR A 189 2.10 -8.10 -10.27
N LEU A 190 3.28 -8.64 -10.58
CA LEU A 190 4.17 -8.04 -11.58
C LEU A 190 3.45 -7.80 -12.92
N GLU A 191 2.64 -8.76 -13.36
CA GLU A 191 1.81 -8.65 -14.57
C GLU A 191 0.83 -7.46 -14.52
N ASP A 192 0.17 -7.24 -13.38
CA ASP A 192 -0.76 -6.11 -13.19
C ASP A 192 -0.04 -4.76 -13.21
N ALA A 193 1.15 -4.69 -12.60
CA ALA A 193 2.00 -3.51 -12.65
C ALA A 193 2.45 -3.17 -14.08
N LEU A 194 2.62 -4.19 -14.92
CA LEU A 194 3.10 -4.08 -16.30
C LEU A 194 2.00 -3.96 -17.35
N GLU A 195 0.72 -4.15 -16.97
CA GLU A 195 -0.42 -4.20 -17.90
C GLU A 195 -0.51 -2.94 -18.78
N SER A 196 -0.08 -1.79 -18.28
CA SER A 196 -0.08 -0.53 -19.04
C SER A 196 1.04 0.42 -18.61
N PRO A 197 1.51 1.32 -19.49
CA PRO A 197 2.41 2.40 -19.09
C PRO A 197 1.79 3.27 -18.00
N TRP A 198 2.61 3.66 -17.02
CA TRP A 198 2.15 4.49 -15.91
C TRP A 198 2.00 5.94 -16.37
N THR A 199 0.80 6.50 -16.24
CA THR A 199 0.45 7.86 -16.65
C THR A 199 0.60 8.89 -15.53
N CYS A 200 0.77 8.43 -14.29
CA CYS A 200 0.91 9.23 -13.07
C CYS A 200 2.30 9.88 -12.95
N ALA A 201 2.69 10.72 -13.91
CA ALA A 201 4.01 11.36 -13.94
C ALA A 201 4.27 12.32 -12.75
N LYS A 202 3.22 12.73 -12.03
CA LYS A 202 3.28 13.61 -10.86
C LYS A 202 3.48 12.86 -9.53
N LEU A 203 3.59 11.53 -9.58
CA LEU A 203 3.68 10.71 -8.38
C LEU A 203 4.94 11.06 -7.58
N ARG A 204 4.73 11.51 -6.34
CA ARG A 204 5.78 11.88 -5.37
C ARG A 204 6.02 10.79 -4.35
N ARG A 205 4.98 10.03 -4.00
CA ARG A 205 5.05 8.94 -3.04
C ARG A 205 4.42 7.68 -3.61
N LEU A 206 5.17 6.59 -3.59
CA LEU A 206 4.75 5.29 -4.04
C LEU A 206 5.09 4.23 -2.98
N GLU A 207 4.05 3.61 -2.43
CA GLU A 207 4.18 2.47 -1.51
C GLU A 207 3.35 1.30 -2.05
N LEU A 208 3.99 0.17 -2.37
CA LEU A 208 3.33 -1.00 -2.97
C LEU A 208 3.98 -2.32 -2.52
N GLY A 209 3.15 -3.35 -2.31
CA GLY A 209 3.57 -4.74 -2.38
C GLY A 209 3.42 -5.31 -3.80
N ILE A 210 4.45 -5.93 -4.36
CA ILE A 210 4.43 -6.57 -5.68
C ILE A 210 4.83 -8.04 -5.55
N SER A 211 3.97 -8.95 -5.98
CA SER A 211 4.26 -10.38 -6.03
C SER A 211 4.72 -10.86 -7.40
N GLY A 212 5.37 -12.03 -7.44
CA GLY A 212 5.83 -12.62 -8.69
C GLY A 212 7.07 -11.90 -9.22
N CYS A 213 7.90 -11.38 -8.32
CA CYS A 213 9.18 -10.76 -8.67
C CYS A 213 10.34 -11.73 -8.48
N GLU A 214 10.10 -12.87 -7.83
CA GLU A 214 11.08 -13.94 -7.64
C GLU A 214 11.50 -14.54 -8.97
N VAL A 215 12.81 -14.64 -9.19
CA VAL A 215 13.35 -15.32 -10.36
C VAL A 215 13.01 -16.81 -10.25
N PRO A 216 12.43 -17.44 -11.31
CA PRO A 216 12.08 -18.85 -11.27
C PRO A 216 13.32 -19.70 -10.97
N ILE A 217 13.20 -20.62 -10.02
CA ILE A 217 14.27 -21.56 -9.65
C ILE A 217 13.98 -22.89 -10.35
N GLU A 218 14.82 -23.26 -11.29
CA GLU A 218 14.78 -24.58 -11.92
C GLU A 218 15.32 -25.65 -10.96
N PRO A 219 14.72 -26.85 -10.90
CA PRO A 219 15.23 -27.95 -10.07
C PRO A 219 16.69 -28.24 -10.40
N GLU A 220 17.51 -28.47 -9.37
CA GLU A 220 18.95 -28.78 -9.50
C GLU A 220 19.84 -27.66 -10.05
N VAL A 221 19.27 -26.51 -10.40
CA VAL A 221 20.02 -25.34 -10.87
C VAL A 221 20.22 -24.37 -9.70
N LEU A 222 21.48 -23.99 -9.45
CA LEU A 222 21.77 -22.95 -8.46
C LEU A 222 21.10 -21.63 -8.85
N PRO A 223 20.64 -20.80 -7.89
CA PRO A 223 20.17 -19.45 -8.18
C PRO A 223 21.21 -18.66 -8.99
N TYR A 224 20.76 -17.81 -9.91
CA TYR A 224 21.65 -17.10 -10.84
C TYR A 224 22.80 -16.33 -10.13
N TYR A 225 22.53 -15.82 -8.93
CA TYR A 225 23.52 -15.09 -8.13
C TYR A 225 24.57 -15.98 -7.44
N SER A 226 24.38 -17.30 -7.40
CA SER A 226 25.33 -18.26 -6.84
C SER A 226 26.11 -19.03 -7.93
N ARG A 227 25.83 -18.78 -9.21
CA ARG A 227 26.51 -19.45 -10.33
C ARG A 227 27.92 -18.87 -10.56
N PRO A 228 28.89 -19.70 -11.02
CA PRO A 228 30.21 -19.23 -11.42
C PRO A 228 30.12 -18.27 -12.59
N ILE A 229 31.03 -17.29 -12.62
CA ILE A 229 31.10 -16.28 -13.69
C ILE A 229 31.96 -16.78 -14.88
N PRO A 230 31.60 -16.47 -16.13
CA PRO A 230 30.38 -15.77 -16.55
C PRO A 230 29.13 -16.63 -16.36
N ILE A 231 28.05 -16.04 -15.87
CA ILE A 231 26.80 -16.78 -15.65
C ILE A 231 26.09 -17.03 -16.97
N THR A 232 25.44 -18.19 -17.09
CA THR A 232 24.44 -18.46 -18.13
C THR A 232 23.06 -18.34 -17.50
N ILE A 233 22.19 -17.53 -18.10
CA ILE A 233 20.81 -17.29 -17.68
C ILE A 233 19.91 -18.14 -18.58
N SER A 234 18.93 -18.84 -18.00
CA SER A 234 17.99 -19.65 -18.79
C SER A 234 16.96 -18.78 -19.54
N ASP A 235 16.23 -19.37 -20.47
CA ASP A 235 15.19 -18.64 -21.23
C ASP A 235 14.06 -18.15 -20.30
N ALA A 236 13.72 -18.92 -19.27
CA ALA A 236 12.71 -18.56 -18.27
C ALA A 236 13.19 -17.38 -17.42
N GLU A 237 14.43 -17.42 -16.93
CA GLU A 237 15.03 -16.32 -16.21
C GLU A 237 15.16 -15.07 -17.08
N THR A 238 15.56 -15.21 -18.35
CA THR A 238 15.66 -14.11 -19.31
C THR A 238 14.31 -13.42 -19.51
N SER A 239 13.25 -14.20 -19.69
CA SER A 239 11.87 -13.68 -19.83
C SER A 239 11.40 -12.96 -18.57
N HIS A 240 11.74 -13.48 -17.39
CA HIS A 240 11.41 -12.87 -16.11
C HIS A 240 12.17 -11.56 -15.90
N PHE A 241 13.47 -11.55 -16.21
CA PHE A 241 14.30 -10.35 -16.14
C PHE A 241 13.84 -9.25 -17.09
N ALA A 242 13.29 -9.59 -18.25
CA ALA A 242 12.69 -8.61 -19.16
C ALA A 242 11.47 -7.91 -18.53
N GLN A 243 10.65 -8.65 -17.76
CA GLN A 243 9.52 -8.07 -17.03
C GLN A 243 9.99 -7.15 -15.90
N LEU A 244 10.99 -7.57 -15.12
CA LEU A 244 11.61 -6.73 -14.08
C LEU A 244 12.23 -5.46 -14.70
N GLU A 245 12.95 -5.59 -15.81
CA GLU A 245 13.52 -4.45 -16.53
C GLU A 245 12.42 -3.44 -16.94
N GLN A 246 11.28 -3.94 -17.44
CA GLN A 246 10.14 -3.10 -17.79
C GLN A 246 9.55 -2.38 -16.57
N LEU A 247 9.41 -3.08 -15.43
CA LEU A 247 8.95 -2.49 -14.17
C LEU A 247 9.91 -1.36 -13.75
N TYR A 248 11.22 -1.61 -13.78
CA TYR A 248 12.22 -0.63 -13.40
C TYR A 248 12.26 0.57 -14.34
N LYS A 249 12.01 0.39 -15.64
CA LYS A 249 11.84 1.50 -16.59
C LYS A 249 10.63 2.37 -16.24
N GLN A 250 9.49 1.75 -15.90
CA GLN A 250 8.29 2.48 -15.50
C GLN A 250 8.52 3.31 -14.23
N ILE A 251 9.17 2.71 -13.23
CA ILE A 251 9.53 3.41 -11.99
C ILE A 251 10.54 4.52 -12.26
N GLY A 252 11.60 4.24 -13.03
CA GLY A 252 12.63 5.23 -13.40
C GLY A 252 12.11 6.43 -14.18
N ALA A 253 10.96 6.30 -14.85
CA ALA A 253 10.27 7.40 -15.53
C ALA A 253 9.52 8.36 -14.57
N LEU A 254 9.32 7.98 -13.30
CA LEU A 254 8.67 8.81 -12.28
C LEU A 254 9.62 9.88 -11.70
N THR A 255 9.98 10.86 -12.53
CA THR A 255 10.99 11.89 -12.18
C THR A 255 10.63 12.81 -11.01
N SER A 256 9.35 12.85 -10.61
CA SER A 256 8.86 13.60 -9.44
C SER A 256 8.84 12.78 -8.15
N LEU A 257 9.25 11.52 -8.20
CA LEU A 257 9.20 10.61 -7.06
C LEU A 257 10.21 11.00 -5.98
N GLN A 258 9.71 11.16 -4.76
CA GLN A 258 10.45 11.56 -3.56
C GLN A 258 10.50 10.42 -2.54
N HIS A 259 9.46 9.59 -2.47
CA HIS A 259 9.42 8.42 -1.60
C HIS A 259 9.04 7.19 -2.40
N LEU A 260 9.93 6.21 -2.43
CA LEU A 260 9.71 4.89 -3.00
C LEU A 260 9.81 3.83 -1.91
N ASN A 261 8.73 3.08 -1.67
CA ASN A 261 8.67 1.94 -0.77
C ASN A 261 8.06 0.74 -1.51
N LEU A 262 8.90 -0.11 -2.09
CA LEU A 262 8.43 -1.31 -2.77
C LEU A 262 8.78 -2.53 -1.96
N ARG A 263 7.79 -3.39 -1.73
CA ARG A 263 7.97 -4.65 -1.02
C ARG A 263 7.71 -5.81 -1.99
N MET A 264 8.63 -6.75 -2.02
CA MET A 264 8.46 -8.00 -2.75
C MET A 264 7.60 -8.94 -1.92
N VAL A 265 6.55 -9.49 -2.51
CA VAL A 265 5.60 -10.38 -1.82
C VAL A 265 5.81 -11.82 -2.31
N SER A 266 6.43 -12.64 -1.47
CA SER A 266 6.65 -14.06 -1.74
C SER A 266 5.52 -14.91 -1.18
N PHE A 267 5.30 -16.09 -1.76
CA PHE A 267 4.35 -17.08 -1.26
C PHE A 267 5.05 -18.39 -0.92
N ASN A 268 4.52 -19.08 0.08
CA ASN A 268 4.93 -20.45 0.40
C ASN A 268 4.29 -21.46 -0.57
N GLU A 269 4.65 -22.73 -0.43
CA GLU A 269 4.09 -23.83 -1.22
C GLU A 269 2.56 -23.98 -1.07
N HIS A 270 1.98 -23.38 -0.03
CA HIS A 270 0.53 -23.34 0.23
C HIS A 270 -0.14 -22.06 -0.30
N GLY A 271 0.58 -21.18 -1.01
CA GLY A 271 0.06 -19.91 -1.52
C GLY A 271 -0.18 -18.85 -0.45
N GLN A 272 0.34 -19.03 0.77
CA GLN A 272 0.27 -18.02 1.83
C GLN A 272 1.46 -17.07 1.70
N ALA A 273 1.20 -15.76 1.83
CA ALA A 273 2.24 -14.76 1.71
C ALA A 273 3.26 -14.90 2.86
N PHE A 274 4.55 -15.00 2.53
CA PHE A 274 5.66 -14.83 3.46
C PHE A 274 5.96 -13.34 3.58
N VAL A 275 5.60 -12.70 4.69
CA VAL A 275 5.81 -11.24 4.81
C VAL A 275 6.51 -10.83 6.13
N GLY A 276 6.81 -11.77 7.05
CA GLY A 276 7.21 -11.42 8.43
C GLY A 276 8.68 -11.59 8.80
N GLN A 277 9.43 -12.41 8.07
CA GLN A 277 10.86 -12.64 8.31
C GLN A 277 11.71 -12.52 7.05
N SER A 278 11.09 -12.44 5.86
CA SER A 278 11.78 -12.39 4.57
C SER A 278 11.98 -10.98 4.02
N ASP A 279 11.10 -10.01 4.34
CA ASP A 279 11.25 -8.60 3.90
C ASP A 279 12.61 -8.01 4.33
N GLU A 280 13.13 -8.43 5.48
CA GLU A 280 14.44 -8.01 5.98
C GLU A 280 15.61 -8.52 5.14
N HIS A 281 15.42 -9.56 4.34
CA HIS A 281 16.50 -10.25 3.63
C HIS A 281 16.35 -10.25 2.11
N GLN A 282 15.25 -9.72 1.60
CA GLN A 282 14.94 -9.73 0.18
C GLN A 282 15.23 -8.38 -0.48
N SER A 283 15.75 -8.47 -1.70
CA SER A 283 15.86 -7.34 -2.62
C SER A 283 15.18 -7.72 -3.93
N PHE A 284 14.59 -6.75 -4.62
CA PHE A 284 14.19 -6.94 -6.01
C PHE A 284 15.42 -7.38 -6.86
N PRO A 285 15.30 -8.43 -7.70
CA PRO A 285 16.45 -8.96 -8.45
C PRO A 285 17.09 -7.94 -9.38
N GLY A 286 18.41 -7.77 -9.30
CA GLY A 286 19.21 -6.85 -10.09
C GLY A 286 18.94 -5.35 -9.83
N TRP A 287 18.03 -4.99 -8.92
CA TRP A 287 17.59 -3.61 -8.69
C TRP A 287 18.73 -2.69 -8.29
N LEU A 288 19.55 -3.12 -7.32
CA LEU A 288 20.63 -2.31 -6.73
C LEU A 288 21.99 -2.54 -7.38
N ARG A 289 22.03 -3.25 -8.52
CA ARG A 289 23.26 -3.63 -9.20
C ARG A 289 23.39 -2.89 -10.52
N LEU A 290 24.60 -2.45 -10.86
CA LEU A 290 24.89 -1.97 -12.21
C LEU A 290 25.12 -3.16 -13.16
N GLN A 291 24.66 -3.05 -14.39
CA GLN A 291 24.89 -4.09 -15.40
C GLN A 291 26.40 -4.37 -15.56
N ASP A 292 26.76 -5.65 -15.62
CA ASP A 292 28.14 -6.09 -15.80
C ASP A 292 28.23 -7.18 -16.88
N SER A 293 28.63 -6.76 -18.09
CA SER A 293 28.74 -7.63 -19.26
C SER A 293 29.83 -8.70 -19.13
N LEU A 294 30.83 -8.51 -18.24
CA LEU A 294 31.89 -9.51 -18.04
C LEU A 294 31.38 -10.67 -17.20
N THR A 295 30.59 -10.38 -16.17
CA THR A 295 30.02 -11.42 -15.30
C THR A 295 28.77 -12.08 -15.89
N GLY A 296 28.12 -11.42 -16.86
CA GLY A 296 26.82 -11.82 -17.41
C GLY A 296 25.66 -11.60 -16.44
N ARG A 297 25.90 -10.99 -15.26
CA ARG A 297 24.88 -10.80 -14.24
C ARG A 297 24.00 -9.59 -14.56
N PRO A 298 22.67 -9.72 -14.45
CA PRO A 298 21.75 -8.63 -14.70
C PRO A 298 21.92 -7.54 -13.64
N GLY A 299 21.73 -6.30 -14.05
CA GLY A 299 21.81 -5.13 -13.20
C GLY A 299 21.06 -3.98 -13.83
N TYR A 300 20.22 -3.32 -13.05
CA TYR A 300 19.21 -2.38 -13.52
C TYR A 300 19.24 -1.03 -12.80
N LEU A 301 20.21 -0.82 -11.91
CA LEU A 301 20.32 0.43 -11.15
C LEU A 301 20.33 1.66 -12.07
N GLN A 302 20.97 1.56 -13.24
CA GLN A 302 21.03 2.63 -14.24
C GLN A 302 19.66 3.09 -14.77
N LEU A 303 18.65 2.21 -14.78
CA LEU A 303 17.29 2.53 -15.22
C LEU A 303 16.59 3.49 -14.25
N LEU A 304 17.07 3.59 -13.01
CA LEU A 304 16.55 4.46 -11.97
C LEU A 304 17.24 5.84 -11.94
N SER A 305 18.05 6.17 -12.95
CA SER A 305 18.78 7.45 -13.04
C SER A 305 17.87 8.68 -13.09
N GLY A 306 16.61 8.52 -13.52
CA GLY A 306 15.61 9.60 -13.57
C GLY A 306 15.08 10.05 -12.22
N LEU A 307 15.30 9.26 -11.15
CA LEU A 307 14.79 9.52 -9.80
C LEU A 307 15.62 10.58 -9.04
N LYS A 308 15.83 11.75 -9.65
CA LYS A 308 16.69 12.81 -9.08
C LYS A 308 16.12 13.41 -7.80
N GLN A 309 14.80 13.36 -7.62
CA GLN A 309 14.09 13.88 -6.44
C GLN A 309 13.92 12.86 -5.32
N LEU A 310 14.40 11.62 -5.50
CA LEU A 310 14.22 10.55 -4.52
C LEU A 310 14.91 10.91 -3.21
N GLU A 311 14.14 11.05 -2.13
CA GLU A 311 14.60 11.34 -0.78
C GLU A 311 14.60 10.08 0.11
N TYR A 312 13.61 9.19 -0.08
CA TYR A 312 13.38 8.00 0.74
C TYR A 312 13.28 6.75 -0.13
N LEU A 313 14.14 5.77 0.11
CA LEU A 313 14.14 4.46 -0.54
C LEU A 313 13.97 3.35 0.51
N GLU A 314 12.82 2.70 0.52
CA GLU A 314 12.41 1.75 1.56
C GLU A 314 11.83 0.45 0.96
N GLY A 315 11.60 -0.55 1.81
CA GLY A 315 11.07 -1.85 1.41
C GLY A 315 12.17 -2.86 1.05
N SER A 316 11.94 -3.67 0.02
CA SER A 316 12.84 -4.75 -0.45
C SER A 316 14.02 -4.20 -1.26
N VAL A 317 14.85 -3.39 -0.62
CA VAL A 317 16.02 -2.70 -1.20
C VAL A 317 17.29 -3.02 -0.41
N ARG A 318 17.56 -4.32 -0.22
CA ARG A 318 18.61 -4.82 0.70
C ARG A 318 19.94 -5.12 0.00
N MET A 319 21.01 -4.46 0.42
CA MET A 319 22.40 -4.71 0.00
C MET A 319 23.03 -5.90 0.73
N ASP A 320 22.51 -6.27 1.89
CA ASP A 320 22.88 -7.46 2.66
C ASP A 320 22.07 -8.71 2.30
N SER A 321 21.26 -8.66 1.24
CA SER A 321 20.62 -9.84 0.67
C SER A 321 21.66 -10.81 0.09
N VAL A 322 21.32 -12.11 0.02
CA VAL A 322 22.22 -13.15 -0.51
C VAL A 322 22.72 -12.82 -1.92
N GLU A 323 21.87 -12.22 -2.76
CA GLU A 323 22.23 -11.76 -4.09
C GLU A 323 23.28 -10.65 -4.08
N ASN A 324 23.14 -9.67 -3.18
CA ASN A 324 23.95 -8.46 -3.16
C ASN A 324 25.22 -8.57 -2.29
N LYS A 325 25.34 -9.59 -1.43
CA LYS A 325 26.54 -9.84 -0.60
C LYS A 325 27.82 -10.03 -1.42
N GLU A 326 27.72 -10.51 -2.65
CA GLU A 326 28.85 -10.71 -3.55
C GLU A 326 29.34 -9.39 -4.20
N LEU A 327 28.67 -8.27 -3.96
CA LEU A 327 29.06 -6.97 -4.51
C LEU A 327 30.14 -6.32 -3.64
N GLU A 328 31.22 -5.86 -4.27
CA GLU A 328 32.15 -4.93 -3.64
C GLU A 328 31.46 -3.60 -3.28
N GLY A 329 30.40 -3.22 -4.01
CA GLY A 329 29.49 -2.12 -3.71
C GLY A 329 30.00 -0.71 -4.03
N TRP A 330 31.29 -0.53 -4.35
CA TRP A 330 31.85 0.80 -4.64
C TRP A 330 31.31 1.44 -5.92
N ARG A 331 31.07 0.65 -6.97
CA ARG A 331 30.52 1.17 -8.24
C ARG A 331 29.09 1.65 -8.03
N GLU A 332 28.27 0.86 -7.35
CA GLU A 332 26.88 1.15 -7.03
C GLU A 332 26.77 2.36 -6.10
N ALA A 333 27.55 2.41 -5.02
CA ALA A 333 27.52 3.52 -4.07
C ALA A 333 27.89 4.86 -4.72
N LYS A 334 28.94 4.90 -5.57
CA LYS A 334 29.31 6.09 -6.33
C LYS A 334 28.23 6.49 -7.31
N TRP A 335 27.68 5.52 -8.05
CA TRP A 335 26.59 5.80 -8.98
C TRP A 335 25.38 6.41 -8.26
N MET A 336 25.01 5.91 -7.08
CA MET A 336 23.90 6.45 -6.28
C MET A 336 24.19 7.86 -5.75
N GLU A 337 25.43 8.16 -5.38
CA GLU A 337 25.88 9.52 -5.02
C GLU A 337 25.64 10.51 -6.17
N GLU A 338 26.10 10.14 -7.37
CA GLU A 338 25.98 10.98 -8.57
C GLU A 338 24.54 11.09 -9.09
N ASN A 339 23.75 10.01 -8.97
CA ASN A 339 22.46 9.91 -9.64
C ASN A 339 21.25 10.23 -8.78
N TRP A 340 21.33 10.14 -7.46
CA TRP A 340 20.21 10.42 -6.56
C TRP A 340 20.51 11.55 -5.59
N PRO A 341 20.85 12.77 -6.06
CA PRO A 341 21.40 13.83 -5.21
C PRO A 341 20.53 14.17 -3.99
N SER A 342 19.21 13.96 -4.07
CA SER A 342 18.27 14.21 -2.97
C SER A 342 18.13 13.08 -1.95
N LEU A 343 18.73 11.90 -2.15
CA LEU A 343 18.54 10.75 -1.26
C LEU A 343 19.04 11.05 0.16
N ARG A 344 18.12 11.00 1.12
CA ARG A 344 18.34 11.26 2.54
C ARG A 344 18.23 10.00 3.40
N ARG A 345 17.45 9.01 2.95
CA ARG A 345 17.25 7.76 3.69
C ARG A 345 17.12 6.61 2.73
N ALA A 346 17.83 5.52 3.02
CA ALA A 346 17.67 4.25 2.34
C ALA A 346 17.76 3.08 3.32
N GLN A 347 16.90 2.07 3.16
CA GLN A 347 16.87 0.86 4.00
C GLN A 347 17.80 -0.25 3.47
N PHE A 348 19.03 0.09 3.08
CA PHE A 348 19.96 -0.85 2.45
C PHE A 348 20.37 -2.04 3.33
N PHE A 349 20.32 -1.92 4.65
CA PHE A 349 20.81 -2.94 5.59
C PHE A 349 19.81 -3.16 6.72
N ALA A 350 19.66 -4.39 7.19
CA ALA A 350 18.77 -4.70 8.32
C ALA A 350 19.34 -4.20 9.66
N ARG A 351 20.67 -4.22 9.79
CA ARG A 351 21.37 -3.79 11.01
C ARG A 351 22.50 -2.84 10.70
N LYS A 352 22.80 -1.96 11.64
CA LYS A 352 23.92 -1.00 11.54
C LYS A 352 25.28 -1.70 11.43
N THR A 353 25.41 -2.90 11.99
CA THR A 353 26.64 -3.70 11.93
C THR A 353 26.93 -4.27 10.55
N ASP A 354 25.92 -4.32 9.68
CA ASP A 354 25.99 -5.01 8.40
C ASP A 354 26.34 -4.05 7.25
N VAL A 355 26.44 -2.75 7.55
CA VAL A 355 26.74 -1.71 6.56
C VAL A 355 28.17 -1.87 6.05
N SER A 356 28.32 -2.18 4.76
CA SER A 356 29.62 -2.33 4.11
C SER A 356 30.34 -0.97 3.94
N THR A 357 31.67 -1.00 3.78
CA THR A 357 32.50 0.21 3.65
C THR A 357 32.03 1.20 2.56
N PRO A 358 31.67 0.78 1.33
CA PRO A 358 31.19 1.71 0.32
C PRO A 358 29.89 2.44 0.71
N PHE A 359 28.98 1.75 1.40
CA PHE A 359 27.72 2.34 1.82
C PHE A 359 27.89 3.20 3.08
N LEU A 360 28.83 2.86 3.97
CA LEU A 360 29.26 3.78 5.02
C LEU A 360 29.80 5.09 4.42
N TRP A 361 30.59 5.02 3.36
CA TRP A 361 31.06 6.20 2.63
C TRP A 361 29.89 7.02 2.06
N LEU A 362 28.92 6.38 1.39
CA LEU A 362 27.74 7.05 0.84
C LEU A 362 26.91 7.74 1.93
N LEU A 363 26.67 7.05 3.06
CA LEU A 363 25.92 7.58 4.20
C LEU A 363 26.62 8.77 4.85
N TYR A 364 27.95 8.70 4.99
CA TYR A 364 28.76 9.81 5.54
C TYR A 364 28.73 11.02 4.60
N LYS A 365 28.90 10.79 3.29
CA LYS A 365 28.86 11.87 2.27
C LYS A 365 27.56 12.67 2.25
N ARG A 366 26.45 12.04 2.63
CA ARG A 366 25.12 12.65 2.63
C ARG A 366 24.66 13.15 3.99
N GLU A 367 25.55 13.12 5.01
CA GLU A 367 25.24 13.50 6.39
C GLU A 367 24.03 12.74 6.97
N ILE A 368 23.74 11.53 6.46
CA ILE A 368 22.55 10.76 6.84
C ILE A 368 22.68 10.27 8.29
N LEU A 369 23.90 9.94 8.71
CA LEU A 369 24.18 9.32 10.01
C LEU A 369 23.85 10.22 11.21
N ASP A 370 23.82 11.55 11.05
CA ASP A 370 23.67 12.50 12.16
C ASP A 370 22.20 12.82 12.50
N LYS A 371 21.26 12.46 11.61
CA LYS A 371 19.83 12.81 11.76
C LYS A 371 18.88 11.62 11.84
N THR A 372 19.31 10.42 11.46
CA THR A 372 18.50 9.21 11.70
C THR A 372 18.47 8.92 13.18
N ASP A 373 17.34 9.28 13.83
CA ASP A 373 16.99 8.77 15.14
C ASP A 373 16.85 7.25 15.03
N PHE A 374 17.94 6.53 15.32
CA PHE A 374 18.02 5.08 15.22
C PHE A 374 17.00 4.37 16.14
N ARG A 375 16.32 5.11 17.02
CA ARG A 375 15.23 4.62 17.88
C ARG A 375 14.01 4.08 17.11
N LEU A 376 13.83 4.45 15.84
CA LEU A 376 12.78 3.86 15.00
C LEU A 376 13.08 2.41 14.56
N TRP A 377 14.33 1.94 14.67
CA TRP A 377 14.65 0.52 14.43
C TRP A 377 14.19 -0.37 15.58
N ASP A 378 14.17 0.15 16.82
CA ASP A 378 13.77 -0.60 18.01
C ASP A 378 12.24 -0.77 18.13
N LEU A 379 11.45 0.09 17.49
CA LEU A 379 9.97 0.04 17.55
C LEU A 379 9.33 -1.00 16.61
N TYR A 380 10.09 -1.53 15.64
CA TYR A 380 9.61 -2.56 14.71
C TYR A 380 10.24 -3.94 14.94
N ALA A 381 11.05 -4.10 15.99
CA ALA A 381 11.66 -5.37 16.37
C ALA A 381 10.81 -6.21 17.36
N CYS A 382 9.49 -5.95 17.44
CA CYS A 382 8.55 -6.68 18.29
C CYS A 382 7.58 -7.54 17.47
#